data_AF-A0A564YXU6-F1
#
_entry.id   AF-A0A564YXU6-F1
#
_cell.length_a   1.000
_cell.length_b   1.000
_cell.length_c   1.000
_cell.angle_alpha   90.00
_cell.angle_beta   90.00
_cell.angle_gamma   90.00
#
_symmetry.space_group_name_H-M   'P 1'
#
loop_
_entity.id
_entity.type
_entity.pdbx_description
1 polymer ?
#
loop_
_entity_poly.entity_id
_entity_poly.type
_entity_poly.pdbx_seq_one_letter_code
_entity_poly.pdbx_strand_id
1 'polypeptide(L)'
;QELESPSQSEARKQSIHSFFEDAAAGTNNLQNSAIVEEELQMEIPRLNLIQPSEINEVWGCGGEDTVRTGIQFRGSGAQLIHVFPRIQCRLRRAAFRLLELKGLESQELVQWLLGSRLAFNKGLINICLICDESEEAIEAKLETSKSLISLAFNCFHDVLILVRESLDEIVSQLSICNCLLVF
;
A
#
# COMPACT_ATOMS: atom_id res chain seq x y z
N GLN A 1 15.14 5.20 31.06
CA GLN A 1 14.51 6.20 30.18
C GLN A 1 15.64 7.04 29.60
N GLU A 2 16.07 6.72 28.38
CA GLU A 2 17.00 7.57 27.65
C GLU A 2 16.26 8.83 27.21
N LEU A 3 16.84 10.01 27.46
CA LEU A 3 16.27 11.28 27.01
C LEU A 3 16.36 11.35 25.48
N GLU A 4 15.22 11.45 24.80
CA GLU A 4 15.18 11.73 23.36
C GLU A 4 15.96 13.02 23.05
N SER A 5 16.85 12.95 22.05
CA SER A 5 17.58 14.13 21.58
C SER A 5 16.63 15.11 20.85
N PRO A 6 16.92 16.42 20.85
CA PRO A 6 16.07 17.43 20.21
C PRO A 6 15.80 17.14 18.72
N SER A 7 16.80 16.63 18.00
CA SER A 7 16.69 16.25 16.59
C SER A 7 15.76 15.05 16.36
N GLN A 8 15.76 14.07 17.26
CA GLN A 8 14.82 12.94 17.21
C GLN A 8 13.38 13.41 17.49
N SER A 9 13.21 14.38 18.39
CA SER A 9 11.89 14.97 18.68
C SER A 9 11.32 15.74 17.47
N GLU A 10 12.14 16.50 16.76
CA GLU A 10 11.73 17.21 15.54
C GLU A 10 11.41 16.26 14.39
N ALA A 11 12.26 15.25 14.14
CA ALA A 11 11.99 14.21 13.15
C ALA A 11 10.67 13.48 13.45
N ARG A 12 10.42 13.15 14.72
CA ARG A 12 9.15 12.53 15.16
C ARG A 12 7.94 13.43 14.89
N LYS A 13 8.02 14.72 15.19
CA LYS A 13 6.93 15.68 14.93
C LYS A 13 6.65 15.84 13.43
N GLN A 14 7.69 15.96 12.60
CA GLN A 14 7.55 16.01 11.14
C GLN A 14 6.92 14.73 10.60
N SER A 15 7.34 13.58 11.13
CA SER A 15 6.81 12.28 10.78
C SER A 15 5.32 12.11 11.15
N ILE A 16 4.89 12.67 12.30
CA ILE A 16 3.48 12.69 12.70
C ILE A 16 2.68 13.63 11.79
N HIS A 17 3.20 14.83 11.50
CA HIS A 17 2.54 15.80 10.63
C HIS A 17 2.33 15.23 9.22
N SER A 18 3.37 14.62 8.64
CA SER A 18 3.30 13.95 7.35
C SER A 18 2.25 12.83 7.35
N PHE A 19 2.10 12.05 8.42
CA PHE A 19 1.03 11.05 8.52
C PHE A 19 -0.37 11.68 8.49
N PHE A 20 -0.58 12.79 9.23
CA PHE A 20 -1.86 13.49 9.21
C PHE A 20 -2.16 14.11 7.84
N GLU A 21 -1.17 14.70 7.19
CA GLU A 21 -1.31 15.19 5.82
C GLU A 21 -1.60 14.04 4.84
N ASP A 22 -0.94 12.89 4.99
CA ASP A 22 -1.18 11.69 4.18
C ASP A 22 -2.59 11.13 4.38
N ALA A 23 -3.10 11.16 5.62
CA ALA A 23 -4.47 10.76 5.95
C ALA A 23 -5.51 11.77 5.45
N ALA A 24 -5.20 13.08 5.53
CA ALA A 24 -6.10 14.16 5.15
C ALA A 24 -6.06 14.49 3.65
N ALA A 25 -5.00 14.19 2.91
CA ALA A 25 -4.93 14.52 1.48
C ALA A 25 -5.95 13.77 0.61
N GLY A 26 -6.62 12.74 1.14
CA GLY A 26 -7.82 12.17 0.54
C GLY A 26 -9.03 13.13 0.52
N THR A 27 -9.03 14.18 1.34
CA THR A 27 -10.15 15.13 1.49
C THR A 27 -9.96 16.43 0.69
N ASN A 28 -8.73 16.83 0.36
CA ASN A 28 -8.45 18.15 -0.24
C ASN A 28 -8.71 18.21 -1.77
N ASN A 29 -8.80 17.07 -2.46
CA ASN A 29 -9.15 17.05 -3.90
C ASN A 29 -10.65 17.30 -4.16
N LEU A 30 -11.49 17.38 -3.12
CA LEU A 30 -12.93 17.63 -3.24
C LEU A 30 -13.31 19.12 -3.35
N GLN A 31 -12.38 20.05 -3.16
CA GLN A 31 -12.73 21.49 -3.14
C GLN A 31 -13.10 22.08 -4.52
N ASN A 32 -12.85 21.37 -5.62
CA ASN A 32 -13.11 21.87 -6.99
C ASN A 32 -14.22 21.14 -7.75
N SER A 33 -14.93 20.21 -7.13
CA SER A 33 -16.00 19.48 -7.79
C SER A 33 -17.32 19.71 -7.06
N ALA A 34 -18.30 20.27 -7.77
CA ALA A 34 -19.69 20.43 -7.33
C ALA A 34 -20.41 19.07 -7.19
N ILE A 35 -19.85 18.17 -6.38
CA ILE A 35 -20.24 16.78 -6.26
C ILE A 35 -20.78 16.60 -4.84
N VAL A 36 -22.05 16.17 -4.80
CA VAL A 36 -22.71 15.26 -3.83
C VAL A 36 -22.19 15.33 -2.38
N GLU A 37 -23.10 15.42 -1.43
CA GLU A 37 -22.88 15.15 0.01
C GLU A 37 -22.31 13.72 0.25
N GLU A 38 -21.11 13.42 -0.25
CA GLU A 38 -20.32 12.29 0.19
C GLU A 38 -19.76 12.68 1.56
N GLU A 39 -20.33 12.06 2.60
CA GLU A 39 -19.82 12.17 3.96
C GLU A 39 -18.29 12.02 3.95
N LEU A 40 -17.59 12.99 4.53
CA LEU A 40 -16.15 12.92 4.76
C LEU A 40 -15.83 11.72 5.65
N GLN A 41 -15.52 10.58 5.03
CA GLN A 41 -15.14 9.36 5.74
C GLN A 41 -13.64 9.38 6.02
N MET A 42 -13.30 9.53 7.30
CA MET A 42 -11.92 9.41 7.79
C MET A 42 -11.65 7.95 8.14
N GLU A 43 -10.77 7.30 7.37
CA GLU A 43 -10.30 5.95 7.67
C GLU A 43 -8.99 5.98 8.46
N ILE A 44 -8.96 5.28 9.59
CA ILE A 44 -7.74 5.07 10.39
C ILE A 44 -7.28 3.64 10.11
N PRO A 45 -6.16 3.41 9.38
CA PRO A 45 -5.78 2.07 8.94
C PRO A 45 -5.59 1.07 10.09
N ARG A 46 -5.12 1.54 11.25
CA ARG A 46 -4.96 0.75 12.48
C ARG A 46 -6.26 0.26 13.10
N LEU A 47 -7.39 0.87 12.75
CA LEU A 47 -8.72 0.48 13.22
C LEU A 47 -9.49 -0.32 12.16
N ASN A 48 -8.84 -0.63 11.03
CA ASN A 48 -9.45 -1.42 9.99
C ASN A 48 -9.32 -2.91 10.31
N LEU A 49 -10.23 -3.40 11.14
CA LEU A 49 -10.23 -4.74 11.72
C LEU A 49 -10.88 -5.81 10.81
N ILE A 50 -11.06 -5.51 9.51
CA ILE A 50 -11.52 -6.48 8.52
C ILE A 50 -10.61 -7.71 8.61
N GLN A 51 -11.20 -8.85 8.93
CA GLN A 51 -10.44 -10.08 9.06
C GLN A 51 -10.03 -10.57 7.67
N PRO A 52 -8.82 -11.12 7.48
CA PRO A 52 -8.44 -11.73 6.22
C PRO A 52 -9.44 -12.79 5.72
N SER A 53 -10.15 -13.47 6.62
CA SER A 53 -11.22 -14.42 6.29
C SER A 53 -12.50 -13.78 5.76
N GLU A 54 -12.73 -12.49 6.02
CA GLU A 54 -13.82 -11.69 5.45
C GLU A 54 -13.46 -11.16 4.06
N ILE A 55 -12.16 -11.19 3.72
CA ILE A 55 -11.64 -10.93 2.39
C ILE A 55 -11.62 -12.29 1.69
N ASN A 56 -12.70 -12.58 0.94
CA ASN A 56 -12.91 -13.87 0.30
C ASN A 56 -11.72 -14.36 -0.55
N GLU A 57 -10.83 -13.45 -0.96
CA GLU A 57 -9.74 -13.73 -1.88
C GLU A 57 -8.69 -12.59 -1.78
N VAL A 58 -7.61 -12.80 -1.01
CA VAL A 58 -6.45 -11.88 -1.01
C VAL A 58 -5.85 -11.81 -2.42
N TRP A 59 -5.83 -12.95 -3.10
CA TRP A 59 -5.62 -13.09 -4.54
C TRP A 59 -6.96 -13.03 -5.26
N GLY A 60 -7.03 -12.60 -6.52
CA GLY A 60 -8.28 -12.64 -7.28
C GLY A 60 -8.72 -14.07 -7.65
N CYS A 61 -9.72 -14.16 -8.53
CA CYS A 61 -10.49 -15.37 -8.84
C CYS A 61 -9.75 -16.48 -9.63
N GLY A 62 -8.42 -16.57 -9.51
CA GLY A 62 -7.54 -17.64 -10.00
C GLY A 62 -8.08 -18.57 -11.10
N GLY A 63 -7.56 -18.42 -12.33
CA GLY A 63 -7.77 -19.34 -13.47
C GLY A 63 -6.48 -19.84 -14.12
N GLU A 64 -6.58 -20.70 -15.15
CA GLU A 64 -5.43 -21.31 -15.86
C GLU A 64 -4.48 -20.29 -16.53
N ASP A 65 -4.96 -19.08 -16.81
CA ASP A 65 -4.19 -17.99 -17.40
C ASP A 65 -3.64 -16.98 -16.39
N THR A 66 -3.65 -17.33 -15.11
CA THR A 66 -3.17 -16.47 -14.06
C THR A 66 -1.66 -16.56 -13.91
N VAL A 67 -1.01 -15.41 -13.78
CA VAL A 67 0.43 -15.26 -13.51
C VAL A 67 0.59 -14.56 -12.18
N ARG A 68 1.49 -15.08 -11.35
CA ARG A 68 1.81 -14.52 -10.04
C ARG A 68 3.29 -14.20 -9.93
N THR A 69 3.60 -13.09 -9.27
CA THR A 69 4.97 -12.70 -8.92
C THR A 69 4.92 -11.84 -7.65
N GLY A 70 6.05 -11.65 -7.00
CA GLY A 70 6.10 -10.79 -5.83
C GLY A 70 7.52 -10.44 -5.40
N ILE A 71 7.63 -9.44 -4.54
CA ILE A 71 8.85 -9.01 -3.90
C ILE A 71 8.57 -8.86 -2.42
N GLN A 72 9.53 -9.23 -1.59
CA GLN A 72 9.47 -9.02 -0.15
C GLN A 72 10.54 -8.02 0.28
N PHE A 73 10.14 -6.99 1.02
CA PHE A 73 11.01 -6.01 1.67
C PHE A 73 11.19 -6.42 3.12
N ARG A 74 12.37 -6.90 3.50
CA ARG A 74 12.67 -7.29 4.90
C ARG A 74 13.37 -6.15 5.63
N GLY A 75 12.99 -5.92 6.89
CA GLY A 75 13.63 -4.94 7.75
C GLY A 75 13.74 -5.46 9.17
N SER A 76 14.91 -5.99 9.54
CA SER A 76 15.09 -6.58 10.88
C SER A 76 15.00 -5.51 11.97
N GLY A 77 14.13 -5.72 12.96
CA GLY A 77 13.91 -4.76 14.04
C GLY A 77 13.24 -3.44 13.59
N ALA A 78 12.72 -3.37 12.36
CA ALA A 78 12.12 -2.17 11.79
C ALA A 78 10.72 -1.84 12.34
N GLN A 79 10.12 -2.77 13.09
CA GLN A 79 8.73 -2.71 13.56
C GLN A 79 7.78 -2.25 12.44
N LEU A 80 7.84 -2.93 11.29
CA LEU A 80 7.15 -2.53 10.05
C LEU A 80 5.65 -2.31 10.24
N ILE A 81 5.03 -2.96 11.22
CA ILE A 81 3.63 -2.72 11.60
C ILE A 81 3.35 -1.23 11.89
N HIS A 82 4.29 -0.45 12.42
CA HIS A 82 4.12 0.99 12.68
C HIS A 82 4.32 1.85 11.43
N VAL A 83 5.05 1.34 10.45
CA VAL A 83 5.33 1.99 9.17
C VAL A 83 4.21 1.72 8.17
N PHE A 84 3.67 0.50 8.18
CA PHE A 84 2.69 0.02 7.20
C PHE A 84 1.45 0.92 7.04
N PRO A 85 0.84 1.48 8.10
CA PRO A 85 -0.27 2.42 7.96
C PRO A 85 0.04 3.65 7.09
N ARG A 86 1.29 4.14 7.09
CA ARG A 86 1.70 5.26 6.25
C ARG A 86 1.80 4.86 4.79
N ILE A 87 2.33 3.67 4.53
CA ILE A 87 2.36 3.07 3.19
C ILE A 87 0.92 2.93 2.67
N GLN A 88 -0.01 2.47 3.52
CA GLN A 88 -1.43 2.37 3.17
C GLN A 88 -2.05 3.73 2.83
N CYS A 89 -1.76 4.80 3.59
CA CYS A 89 -2.21 6.14 3.26
C CYS A 89 -1.64 6.64 1.93
N ARG A 90 -0.34 6.43 1.69
CA ARG A 90 0.32 6.81 0.42
C ARG A 90 -0.25 6.04 -0.76
N LEU A 91 -0.48 4.74 -0.61
CA LEU A 91 -1.13 3.91 -1.63
C LEU A 91 -2.52 4.44 -1.99
N ARG A 92 -3.33 4.82 -1.00
CA ARG A 92 -4.65 5.41 -1.24
C ARG A 92 -4.57 6.69 -2.07
N ARG A 93 -3.60 7.57 -1.77
CA ARG A 93 -3.36 8.81 -2.56
C ARG A 93 -2.84 8.53 -3.98
N ALA A 94 -2.10 7.45 -4.16
CA ALA A 94 -1.53 7.05 -5.44
C ALA A 94 -2.53 6.28 -6.30
N ALA A 95 -3.47 5.53 -5.70
CA ALA A 95 -4.43 4.69 -6.39
C ALA A 95 -5.14 5.45 -7.52
N PHE A 96 -5.71 6.63 -7.23
CA PHE A 96 -6.38 7.45 -8.24
C PHE A 96 -5.45 7.83 -9.42
N ARG A 97 -4.18 8.13 -9.16
CA ARG A 97 -3.19 8.46 -10.19
C ARG A 97 -2.78 7.24 -11.02
N LEU A 98 -2.70 6.07 -10.39
CA LEU A 98 -2.42 4.82 -11.09
C LEU A 98 -3.52 4.50 -12.11
N LEU A 99 -4.79 4.84 -11.83
CA LEU A 99 -5.89 4.63 -12.76
C LEU A 99 -5.78 5.48 -14.05
N GLU A 100 -5.05 6.59 -14.03
CA GLU A 100 -4.85 7.44 -15.22
C GLU A 100 -3.95 6.78 -16.29
N LEU A 101 -3.29 5.66 -15.97
CA LEU A 101 -2.52 4.87 -16.92
C LEU A 101 -3.42 4.30 -18.03
N LYS A 102 -3.03 4.52 -19.29
CA LYS A 102 -3.77 4.02 -20.47
C LYS A 102 -3.95 2.50 -20.41
N GLY A 103 -5.21 2.07 -20.48
CA GLY A 103 -5.59 0.65 -20.56
C GLY A 103 -6.08 0.06 -19.24
N LEU A 104 -6.06 0.81 -18.14
CA LEU A 104 -6.75 0.44 -16.92
C LEU A 104 -8.21 0.92 -16.94
N GLU A 105 -9.09 0.04 -16.51
CA GLU A 105 -10.51 0.25 -16.36
C GLU A 105 -10.90 -0.15 -14.94
N SER A 106 -11.70 0.66 -14.24
CA SER A 106 -12.15 0.40 -12.87
C SER A 106 -11.01 0.24 -11.85
N GLN A 107 -11.27 0.66 -10.62
CA GLN A 107 -10.34 0.51 -9.52
C GLN A 107 -11.09 0.15 -8.25
N GLU A 108 -10.54 -0.78 -7.50
CA GLU A 108 -11.01 -1.12 -6.16
C GLU A 108 -9.79 -1.18 -5.24
N LEU A 109 -9.80 -0.37 -4.17
CA LEU A 109 -8.82 -0.43 -3.11
C LEU A 109 -9.51 -0.92 -1.84
N VAL A 110 -9.06 -2.07 -1.34
CA VAL A 110 -9.48 -2.62 -0.03
C VAL A 110 -8.26 -2.62 0.88
N GLN A 111 -8.40 -2.12 2.10
CA GLN A 111 -7.32 -2.11 3.09
C GLN A 111 -7.81 -2.74 4.39
N TRP A 112 -6.90 -3.33 5.14
CA TRP A 112 -7.12 -3.92 6.47
C TRP A 112 -5.84 -3.76 7.29
N LEU A 113 -5.86 -4.09 8.58
CA LEU A 113 -4.76 -3.81 9.51
C LEU A 113 -3.36 -4.17 8.98
N LEU A 114 -3.24 -5.36 8.37
CA LEU A 114 -1.97 -5.91 7.90
C LEU A 114 -1.94 -6.08 6.37
N GLY A 115 -2.84 -5.44 5.63
CA GLY A 115 -2.74 -5.52 4.18
C GLY A 115 -3.53 -4.50 3.36
N SER A 116 -3.29 -4.53 2.07
CA SER A 116 -4.00 -3.76 1.07
C SER A 116 -4.09 -4.55 -0.22
N ARG A 117 -5.25 -4.51 -0.87
CA ARG A 117 -5.49 -5.07 -2.19
C ARG A 117 -5.95 -3.94 -3.11
N LEU A 118 -5.16 -3.68 -4.14
CA LEU A 118 -5.48 -2.77 -5.22
C LEU A 118 -5.79 -3.58 -6.46
N ALA A 119 -7.05 -3.55 -6.88
CA ALA A 119 -7.54 -4.27 -8.04
C ALA A 119 -7.89 -3.32 -9.19
N PHE A 120 -7.56 -3.73 -10.40
CA PHE A 120 -7.94 -3.08 -11.65
C PHE A 120 -8.62 -4.05 -12.60
N ASN A 121 -9.27 -3.51 -13.62
CA ASN A 121 -9.93 -4.26 -14.70
C ASN A 121 -10.88 -5.32 -14.14
N LYS A 122 -11.70 -4.94 -13.15
CA LYS A 122 -12.64 -5.84 -12.45
C LYS A 122 -11.95 -7.05 -11.80
N GLY A 123 -10.75 -6.86 -11.26
CA GLY A 123 -10.00 -7.91 -10.56
C GLY A 123 -9.10 -8.77 -11.45
N LEU A 124 -8.87 -8.37 -12.71
CA LEU A 124 -7.92 -9.07 -13.60
C LEU A 124 -6.45 -8.68 -13.35
N ILE A 125 -6.23 -7.61 -12.59
CA ILE A 125 -4.92 -7.21 -12.07
C ILE A 125 -5.13 -6.97 -10.58
N ASN A 126 -4.45 -7.73 -9.73
CA ASN A 126 -4.51 -7.58 -8.27
C ASN A 126 -3.10 -7.35 -7.74
N ILE A 127 -2.88 -6.21 -7.09
CA ILE A 127 -1.65 -5.89 -6.38
C ILE A 127 -1.95 -5.93 -4.89
N CYS A 128 -1.25 -6.79 -4.16
CA CYS A 128 -1.44 -6.97 -2.73
C CYS A 128 -0.19 -6.55 -1.96
N LEU A 129 -0.37 -5.74 -0.92
CA LEU A 129 0.64 -5.45 0.07
C LEU A 129 0.26 -6.16 1.36
N ILE A 130 1.15 -6.97 1.92
CA ILE A 130 0.94 -7.69 3.18
C ILE A 130 2.07 -7.34 4.14
N CYS A 131 1.73 -6.93 5.36
CA CYS A 131 2.68 -6.77 6.44
C CYS A 131 2.75 -8.09 7.22
N ASP A 132 3.84 -8.83 7.06
CA ASP A 132 4.11 -10.04 7.82
C ASP A 132 4.95 -9.69 9.05
N GLU A 133 4.32 -9.72 10.22
CA GLU A 133 5.00 -9.46 11.49
C GLU A 133 5.99 -10.56 11.88
N SER A 134 5.73 -11.81 11.47
CA SER A 134 6.57 -12.96 11.82
C SER A 134 7.88 -12.96 11.01
N GLU A 135 7.81 -12.57 9.75
CA GLU A 135 8.97 -12.44 8.86
C GLU A 135 9.64 -11.06 8.92
N GLU A 136 9.12 -10.14 9.74
CA GLU A 136 9.52 -8.73 9.78
C GLU A 136 9.61 -8.11 8.37
N ALA A 137 8.57 -8.33 7.57
CA ALA A 137 8.59 -8.04 6.15
C ALA A 137 7.30 -7.39 5.63
N ILE A 138 7.44 -6.64 4.54
CA ILE A 138 6.32 -6.23 3.69
C ILE A 138 6.43 -6.99 2.38
N GLU A 139 5.40 -7.75 2.04
CA GLU A 139 5.29 -8.47 0.79
C GLU A 139 4.43 -7.68 -0.20
N ALA A 140 5.00 -7.37 -1.35
CA ALA A 140 4.29 -6.86 -2.50
C ALA A 140 4.08 -7.99 -3.50
N LYS A 141 2.83 -8.23 -3.86
CA LYS A 141 2.38 -9.40 -4.60
C LYS A 141 1.55 -8.94 -5.80
N LEU A 142 1.78 -9.53 -6.96
CA LEU A 142 1.01 -9.27 -8.17
C LEU A 142 0.37 -10.57 -8.65
N GLU A 143 -0.90 -10.50 -8.97
CA GLU A 143 -1.62 -11.51 -9.74
C GLU A 143 -2.28 -10.85 -10.96
N THR A 144 -2.14 -11.47 -12.13
CA THR A 144 -2.76 -10.96 -13.34
C THR A 144 -3.03 -12.04 -14.37
N SER A 145 -3.87 -11.73 -15.38
CA SER A 145 -4.01 -12.56 -16.58
C SER A 145 -2.82 -12.39 -17.54
N LYS A 146 -2.43 -13.46 -18.24
CA LYS A 146 -1.37 -13.43 -19.27
C LYS A 146 -1.54 -12.32 -20.31
N SER A 147 -2.78 -11.98 -20.66
CA SER A 147 -3.08 -10.94 -21.66
C SER A 147 -2.78 -9.52 -21.16
N LEU A 148 -2.62 -9.32 -19.85
CA LEU A 148 -2.45 -8.02 -19.21
C LEU A 148 -1.07 -7.84 -18.56
N ILE A 149 -0.14 -8.78 -18.75
CA ILE A 149 1.19 -8.79 -18.11
C ILE A 149 1.87 -7.42 -18.19
N SER A 150 2.03 -6.84 -19.39
CA SER A 150 2.75 -5.57 -19.55
C SER A 150 2.12 -4.43 -18.75
N LEU A 151 0.78 -4.36 -18.73
CA LEU A 151 0.05 -3.33 -18.00
C LEU A 151 0.16 -3.56 -16.49
N ALA A 152 -0.02 -4.81 -16.06
CA ALA A 152 0.07 -5.22 -14.67
C ALA A 152 1.47 -4.97 -14.07
N PHE A 153 2.53 -5.25 -14.84
CA PHE A 153 3.91 -5.01 -14.41
C PHE A 153 4.22 -3.52 -14.25
N ASN A 154 3.68 -2.65 -15.11
CA ASN A 154 3.84 -1.20 -14.93
C ASN A 154 3.18 -0.73 -13.62
N CYS A 155 1.93 -1.14 -13.37
CA CYS A 155 1.23 -0.79 -12.14
C CYS A 155 1.94 -1.34 -10.90
N PHE A 156 2.43 -2.58 -10.98
CA PHE A 156 3.15 -3.21 -9.90
C PHE A 156 4.48 -2.50 -9.62
N HIS A 157 5.20 -2.09 -10.67
CA HIS A 157 6.42 -1.32 -10.54
C HIS A 157 6.21 0.01 -9.82
N ASP A 158 5.16 0.76 -10.18
CA ASP A 158 4.84 2.02 -9.52
C ASP A 158 4.49 1.83 -8.03
N VAL A 159 3.76 0.75 -7.69
CA VAL A 159 3.49 0.39 -6.30
C VAL A 159 4.78 0.01 -5.55
N LEU A 160 5.70 -0.73 -6.18
CA LEU A 160 6.99 -1.08 -5.58
C LEU A 160 7.85 0.15 -5.31
N ILE A 161 7.88 1.13 -6.22
CA ILE A 161 8.55 2.41 -6.01
C ILE A 161 7.94 3.12 -4.81
N LEU A 162 6.61 3.22 -4.73
CA LEU A 162 5.91 3.86 -3.62
C LEU A 162 6.26 3.22 -2.28
N VAL A 163 6.26 1.89 -2.20
CA VAL A 163 6.65 1.16 -0.98
C VAL A 163 8.10 1.45 -0.64
N ARG A 164 9.00 1.40 -1.63
CA ARG A 164 10.43 1.64 -1.41
C ARG A 164 10.71 3.05 -0.91
N GLU A 165 10.18 4.07 -1.59
CA GLU A 165 10.33 5.47 -1.18
C GLU A 165 9.79 5.70 0.22
N SER A 166 8.67 5.07 0.56
CA SER A 166 8.09 5.17 1.90
C SER A 166 8.98 4.54 2.97
N LEU A 167 9.59 3.40 2.67
CA LEU A 167 10.52 2.77 3.60
C LEU A 167 11.81 3.60 3.74
N ASP A 168 12.37 4.10 2.63
CA ASP A 168 13.58 4.92 2.66
C ASP A 168 13.39 6.22 3.46
N GLU A 169 12.20 6.83 3.40
CA GLU A 169 11.89 8.04 4.14
C GLU A 169 11.62 7.78 5.63
N ILE A 170 10.86 6.72 5.95
CA ILE A 170 10.38 6.47 7.32
C ILE A 170 11.41 5.69 8.15
N VAL A 171 12.14 4.77 7.52
CA VAL A 171 13.06 3.82 8.15
C VAL A 171 14.43 3.83 7.46
N SER A 172 14.94 5.04 7.20
CA SER A 172 16.20 5.35 6.48
C SER A 172 17.46 4.65 6.99
N GLN A 173 17.44 4.08 8.20
CA GLN A 173 18.60 3.43 8.83
C GLN A 173 18.60 1.90 8.69
N LEU A 174 17.58 1.31 8.06
CA LEU A 174 17.43 -0.15 7.98
C LEU A 174 17.90 -0.68 6.63
N SER A 175 18.70 -1.75 6.68
CA SER A 175 19.10 -2.49 5.48
C SER A 175 17.90 -3.26 4.94
N ILE A 176 17.24 -2.68 3.93
CA ILE A 176 16.13 -3.34 3.25
C ILE A 176 16.72 -4.27 2.19
N CYS A 177 16.53 -5.58 2.37
CA CYS A 177 16.83 -6.57 1.32
C CYS A 177 15.53 -6.97 0.60
N ASN A 178 15.66 -7.14 -0.71
CA ASN A 178 14.57 -7.54 -1.59
C ASN A 178 14.81 -8.97 -2.06
N CYS A 179 13.83 -9.86 -1.89
CA CYS A 179 13.85 -11.17 -2.53
C CYS A 179 12.63 -11.36 -3.42
N LEU A 180 12.82 -12.10 -4.53
CA LEU A 180 11.75 -12.47 -5.44
C LEU A 180 10.92 -13.60 -4.81
N LEU A 181 9.61 -13.44 -4.79
CA LEU A 181 8.67 -14.48 -4.42
C LEU A 181 8.32 -15.30 -5.68
N VAL A 182 8.53 -16.61 -5.61
CA VAL A 182 8.17 -17.57 -6.66
C VAL A 182 6.96 -18.37 -6.16
N PHE A 183 5.93 -18.48 -7.01
CA PHE A 183 4.64 -19.10 -6.70
C PHE A 183 4.42 -20.36 -7.53
#